data_AF-A0A8T1M3W6-F1
#
_entry.id   AF-A0A8T1M3W6-F1
#
_cell.length_a   1.000
_cell.length_b   1.000
_cell.length_c   1.000
_cell.angle_alpha   90.00
_cell.angle_beta   90.00
_cell.angle_gamma   90.00
#
_symmetry.space_group_name_H-M   'P 1'
#
loop_
_entity.id
_entity.type
_entity.pdbx_description
1 polymer ?
#
loop_
_entity_poly.entity_id
_entity_poly.type
_entity_poly.pdbx_seq_one_letter_code
_entity_poly.pdbx_strand_id
1 'polypeptide(L)'
;MDIFNIVSSQQSPADDRQPAAHIIVPSEGICVKLKTTKQEKVFVNICHSEKVPVPRDITDDELRSLLEDVENSPPFKIPMSIGEPHAELDAAGNGCTAYDVIVHPNLLKKVQSSELFEAFLMTVIFEGLENKYNVQLERTWVVLKNKRAMGRLQEQYVRAAPRPTIVEMGDTSGSDVNRKLIQEVTEPQVYQDKQVGDVPPYELLAVPEEGIPEYLVARITLPKLRSSRGLLLDVASDMLCLSTRSHVYAMEVVLSPHVDEESTVAEFNRDTKILTVTMPVRTAEVC
;
A
#
# COMPACT_ATOMS: atom_id res chain seq x y z
N MET A 1 -40.88 19.24 -35.98
CA MET A 1 -39.92 18.83 -37.03
C MET A 1 -38.60 19.41 -36.63
N ASP A 2 -37.74 18.52 -36.16
CA ASP A 2 -36.89 18.71 -35.00
C ASP A 2 -35.47 19.17 -35.33
N ILE A 3 -34.91 19.96 -34.42
CA ILE A 3 -33.55 20.55 -34.44
C ILE A 3 -32.48 19.55 -33.93
N PHE A 4 -32.83 18.27 -33.81
CA PHE A 4 -31.91 17.21 -33.39
C PHE A 4 -31.48 16.38 -34.60
N ASN A 5 -30.27 16.62 -35.13
CA ASN A 5 -29.35 15.60 -35.71
C ASN A 5 -28.20 16.22 -36.52
N ILE A 6 -27.34 17.02 -35.89
CA ILE A 6 -26.02 17.34 -36.45
C ILE A 6 -24.98 17.37 -35.32
N VAL A 7 -24.83 16.28 -34.57
CA VAL A 7 -23.56 15.90 -33.91
C VAL A 7 -23.56 14.38 -33.75
N SER A 8 -23.14 13.66 -34.79
CA SER A 8 -22.87 12.22 -34.71
C SER A 8 -21.67 11.91 -35.59
N SER A 9 -20.49 12.30 -35.11
CA SER A 9 -19.20 11.72 -35.50
C SER A 9 -18.09 12.48 -34.78
N GLN A 10 -17.72 12.01 -33.59
CA GLN A 10 -16.38 12.01 -33.00
C GLN A 10 -16.50 11.73 -31.50
N GLN A 11 -16.76 10.47 -31.16
CA GLN A 11 -16.37 9.92 -29.87
C GLN A 11 -14.98 9.34 -30.07
N SER A 12 -13.97 10.07 -29.59
CA SER A 12 -12.68 9.48 -29.25
C SER A 12 -12.91 8.38 -28.21
N PRO A 13 -12.21 7.23 -28.27
CA PRO A 13 -12.30 6.25 -27.20
C PRO A 13 -11.83 6.93 -25.92
N ALA A 14 -12.70 6.91 -24.90
CA ALA A 14 -12.35 7.38 -23.57
C ALA A 14 -11.14 6.57 -23.09
N ASP A 15 -10.12 7.29 -22.64
CA ASP A 15 -8.89 6.76 -22.09
C ASP A 15 -9.20 6.01 -20.80
N ASP A 16 -9.16 4.68 -20.82
CA ASP A 16 -9.52 3.77 -19.72
C ASP A 16 -8.41 3.69 -18.65
N ARG A 17 -7.68 4.80 -18.42
CA ARG A 17 -6.50 4.89 -17.54
C ARG A 17 -6.83 5.34 -16.12
N GLN A 18 -7.97 4.94 -15.57
CA GLN A 18 -8.29 5.24 -14.19
C GLN A 18 -7.97 4.00 -13.32
N PRO A 19 -6.97 4.05 -12.42
CA PRO A 19 -6.75 2.93 -11.51
C PRO A 19 -8.04 2.73 -10.73
N ALA A 20 -8.64 1.54 -10.86
CA ALA A 20 -9.91 1.24 -10.23
C ALA A 20 -9.79 1.53 -8.72
N ALA A 21 -10.55 2.50 -8.23
CA ALA A 21 -10.70 2.75 -6.81
C ALA A 21 -11.96 2.02 -6.36
N HIS A 22 -11.85 1.20 -5.33
CA HIS A 22 -12.98 0.53 -4.73
C HIS A 22 -13.37 1.23 -3.43
N ILE A 23 -14.66 1.51 -3.30
CA ILE A 23 -15.24 2.01 -2.06
C ILE A 23 -15.34 0.85 -1.08
N ILE A 24 -14.72 1.02 0.07
CA ILE A 24 -14.84 0.13 1.22
C ILE A 24 -15.81 0.76 2.20
N VAL A 25 -16.95 0.10 2.37
CA VAL A 25 -17.86 0.35 3.49
C VAL A 25 -17.46 -0.63 4.60
N PRO A 26 -16.89 -0.16 5.71
CA PRO A 26 -16.41 -1.06 6.76
C PRO A 26 -17.53 -1.64 7.60
N SER A 27 -17.31 -2.86 8.10
CA SER A 27 -18.09 -3.47 9.18
C SER A 27 -17.46 -3.16 10.52
N GLU A 28 -18.29 -2.99 11.55
CA GLU A 28 -17.84 -2.72 12.92
C GLU A 28 -16.95 -3.85 13.48
N GLY A 29 -15.87 -3.47 14.17
CA GLY A 29 -14.98 -4.40 14.87
C GLY A 29 -14.91 -4.10 16.35
N ILE A 30 -13.80 -3.50 16.78
CA ILE A 30 -13.54 -3.06 18.16
C ILE A 30 -13.29 -1.55 18.21
N CYS A 31 -13.69 -0.90 19.30
CA CYS A 31 -13.42 0.52 19.52
C CYS A 31 -12.37 0.66 20.63
N VAL A 32 -11.30 1.36 20.32
CA VAL A 32 -10.18 1.62 21.23
C VAL A 32 -10.24 3.07 21.67
N LYS A 33 -10.19 3.29 22.98
CA LYS A 33 -10.10 4.62 23.58
C LYS A 33 -8.67 4.87 24.03
N LEU A 34 -8.12 6.02 23.66
CA LEU A 34 -6.82 6.49 24.10
C LEU A 34 -6.82 8.01 24.28
N LYS A 35 -5.65 8.58 24.52
CA LYS A 35 -5.46 10.03 24.60
C LYS A 35 -4.29 10.50 23.75
N THR A 36 -4.31 11.78 23.40
CA THR A 36 -3.11 12.47 22.93
C THR A 36 -2.18 12.80 24.10
N THR A 37 -0.92 13.12 23.81
CA THR A 37 0.03 13.65 24.82
C THR A 37 -0.46 14.94 25.49
N LYS A 38 -1.42 15.64 24.87
CA LYS A 38 -2.12 16.82 25.41
C LYS A 38 -3.36 16.48 26.24
N GLN A 39 -3.58 15.20 26.58
CA GLN A 39 -4.74 14.70 27.33
C GLN A 39 -6.10 14.79 26.60
N GLU A 40 -6.11 14.99 25.29
CA GLU A 40 -7.36 15.01 24.51
C GLU A 40 -7.84 13.58 24.23
N LYS A 41 -9.16 13.33 24.29
CA LYS A 41 -9.72 12.00 24.05
C LYS A 41 -9.70 11.68 22.56
N VAL A 42 -9.14 10.51 22.24
CA VAL A 42 -9.14 9.95 20.89
C VAL A 42 -9.79 8.56 20.94
N PHE A 43 -10.53 8.24 19.89
CA PHE A 43 -11.09 6.93 19.65
C PHE A 43 -10.56 6.39 18.32
N VAL A 44 -10.25 5.10 18.29
CA VAL A 44 -9.88 4.40 17.05
C VAL A 44 -10.84 3.24 16.88
N ASN A 45 -11.63 3.29 15.82
CA ASN A 45 -12.53 2.23 15.42
C ASN A 45 -11.76 1.28 14.52
N ILE A 46 -11.37 0.13 15.06
CA ILE A 46 -10.72 -0.92 14.28
C ILE A 46 -11.83 -1.76 13.66
N CYS A 47 -12.12 -1.43 12.41
CA CYS A 47 -13.16 -1.99 11.59
C CYS A 47 -12.59 -3.06 10.66
N HIS A 48 -13.46 -3.76 9.93
CA HIS A 48 -13.00 -4.78 9.00
C HIS A 48 -13.73 -4.79 7.65
N SER A 49 -13.04 -5.26 6.62
CA SER A 49 -13.61 -5.54 5.30
C SER A 49 -12.78 -6.61 4.58
N GLU A 50 -13.46 -7.49 3.84
CA GLU A 50 -12.82 -8.49 2.97
C GLU A 50 -12.13 -7.86 1.74
N LYS A 51 -12.44 -6.59 1.45
CA LYS A 51 -11.79 -5.81 0.38
C LYS A 51 -10.37 -5.35 0.73
N VAL A 52 -9.97 -5.44 2.00
CA VAL A 52 -8.58 -5.15 2.42
C VAL A 52 -7.74 -6.41 2.23
N PRO A 53 -6.57 -6.35 1.59
CA PRO A 53 -5.74 -7.55 1.40
C PRO A 53 -5.40 -8.27 2.70
N VAL A 54 -5.39 -9.60 2.65
CA VAL A 54 -5.02 -10.45 3.79
C VAL A 54 -3.52 -10.30 4.06
N PRO A 55 -3.08 -10.02 5.31
CA PRO A 55 -1.67 -10.11 5.64
C PRO A 55 -1.19 -11.56 5.58
N ARG A 56 0.13 -11.76 5.49
CA ARG A 56 0.73 -13.09 5.66
C ARG A 56 0.29 -13.68 7.00
N ASP A 57 -0.15 -14.93 7.00
CA ASP A 57 -0.50 -15.62 8.25
C ASP A 57 0.79 -16.15 8.91
N ILE A 58 1.12 -15.62 10.09
CA ILE A 58 2.31 -15.99 10.88
C ILE A 58 1.92 -16.33 12.32
N THR A 59 2.59 -17.25 13.00
CA THR A 59 2.23 -17.59 14.39
C THR A 59 2.69 -16.54 15.39
N ASP A 60 2.25 -16.63 16.66
CA ASP A 60 2.74 -15.76 17.74
C ASP A 60 4.26 -15.94 17.97
N ASP A 61 4.76 -17.17 17.87
CA ASP A 61 6.19 -17.45 18.01
C ASP A 61 6.99 -16.88 16.84
N GLU A 62 6.46 -16.99 15.62
CA GLU A 62 7.07 -16.38 14.44
C GLU A 62 7.09 -14.85 14.56
N LEU A 63 5.97 -14.23 14.95
CA LEU A 63 5.93 -12.78 15.19
C LEU A 63 6.94 -12.37 16.27
N ARG A 64 7.07 -13.15 17.35
CA ARG A 64 8.08 -12.88 18.40
C ARG A 64 9.50 -12.92 17.82
N SER A 65 9.84 -13.94 17.04
CA SER A 65 11.16 -14.01 16.39
C SER A 65 11.41 -12.85 15.44
N LEU A 66 10.40 -12.42 14.66
CA LEU A 66 10.51 -11.25 13.78
C LEU A 66 10.73 -9.94 14.57
N LEU A 67 10.19 -9.83 15.78
CA LEU A 67 10.34 -8.67 16.67
C LEU A 67 11.66 -8.68 17.46
N GLU A 68 12.24 -9.85 17.72
CA GLU A 68 13.54 -9.99 18.38
C GLU A 68 14.71 -9.61 17.47
N ASP A 69 14.62 -9.95 16.18
CA ASP A 69 15.62 -9.62 15.17
C ASP A 69 15.00 -8.86 13.98
N VAL A 70 14.52 -7.65 14.25
CA VAL A 70 13.90 -6.78 13.24
C VAL A 70 14.87 -6.41 12.10
N GLU A 71 16.18 -6.43 12.36
CA GLU A 71 17.19 -6.03 11.37
C GLU A 71 17.42 -7.11 10.31
N ASN A 72 17.50 -8.38 10.71
CA ASN A 72 17.77 -9.49 9.80
C ASN A 72 16.49 -10.24 9.34
N SER A 73 15.35 -9.95 9.96
CA SER A 73 14.07 -10.56 9.60
C SER A 73 13.36 -9.86 8.44
N PRO A 74 12.63 -10.60 7.59
CA PRO A 74 11.78 -9.98 6.57
C PRO A 74 10.68 -9.13 7.23
N PRO A 75 10.33 -7.96 6.66
CA PRO A 75 9.32 -7.10 7.26
C PRO A 75 7.95 -7.76 7.24
N PHE A 76 7.30 -7.83 8.40
CA PHE A 76 5.90 -8.23 8.48
C PHE A 76 4.99 -7.04 8.18
N LYS A 77 4.26 -7.11 7.06
CA LYS A 77 3.39 -6.02 6.58
C LYS A 77 1.94 -6.33 6.94
N ILE A 78 1.27 -5.34 7.53
CA ILE A 78 -0.18 -5.35 7.74
C ILE A 78 -0.83 -4.36 6.77
N PRO A 79 -1.60 -4.83 5.77
CA PRO A 79 -2.45 -3.97 4.96
C PRO A 79 -3.58 -3.40 5.83
N MET A 80 -3.73 -2.08 5.83
CA MET A 80 -4.83 -1.40 6.50
C MET A 80 -5.16 -0.08 5.78
N SER A 81 -6.41 0.34 5.88
CA SER A 81 -6.85 1.68 5.45
C SER A 81 -7.04 2.56 6.69
N ILE A 82 -6.52 3.78 6.65
CA ILE A 82 -6.61 4.76 7.75
C ILE A 82 -7.48 5.92 7.26
N GLY A 83 -8.71 6.00 7.74
CA GLY A 83 -9.69 7.03 7.39
C GLY A 83 -9.39 8.40 8.00
N GLU A 84 -10.04 9.42 7.47
CA GLU A 84 -9.95 10.80 7.97
C GLU A 84 -10.48 10.94 9.41
N PRO A 85 -9.94 11.88 10.21
CA PRO A 85 -10.50 12.18 11.52
C PRO A 85 -11.93 12.71 11.42
N HIS A 86 -12.80 12.23 12.29
CA HIS A 86 -14.14 12.80 12.47
C HIS A 86 -14.43 13.15 13.92
N ALA A 87 -15.23 14.20 14.11
CA ALA A 87 -15.55 14.76 15.42
C ALA A 87 -16.81 14.10 15.99
N GLU A 88 -16.71 13.61 17.21
CA GLU A 88 -17.77 12.86 17.90
C GLU A 88 -17.97 13.38 19.33
N LEU A 89 -19.11 13.02 19.94
CA LEU A 89 -19.39 13.32 21.34
C LEU A 89 -19.19 12.07 22.21
N ASP A 90 -18.50 12.24 23.33
CA ASP A 90 -18.37 11.20 24.33
C ASP A 90 -19.64 11.05 25.20
N ALA A 91 -19.66 10.03 26.06
CA ALA A 91 -20.80 9.77 26.94
C ALA A 91 -21.10 10.92 27.92
N ALA A 92 -20.16 11.82 28.15
CA ALA A 92 -20.32 13.02 28.97
C ALA A 92 -20.64 14.28 28.13
N GLY A 93 -20.86 14.13 26.82
CA GLY A 93 -21.17 15.22 25.90
C GLY A 93 -19.97 16.07 25.48
N ASN A 94 -18.74 15.65 25.76
CA ASN A 94 -17.55 16.39 25.35
C ASN A 94 -17.11 15.96 23.96
N GLY A 95 -16.61 16.93 23.17
CA GLY A 95 -16.01 16.65 21.87
C GLY A 95 -14.77 15.76 21.97
N CYS A 96 -14.65 14.83 21.04
CA CYS A 96 -13.50 13.94 20.87
C CYS A 96 -13.28 13.62 19.39
N THR A 97 -12.08 13.15 19.06
CA THR A 97 -11.74 12.74 17.69
C THR A 97 -11.82 11.23 17.57
N ALA A 98 -12.45 10.74 16.51
CA ALA A 98 -12.47 9.34 16.14
C ALA A 98 -11.78 9.12 14.78
N TYR A 99 -11.13 7.96 14.65
CA TYR A 99 -10.49 7.50 13.41
C TYR A 99 -10.98 6.10 13.07
N ASP A 100 -11.31 5.86 11.80
CA ASP A 100 -11.72 4.54 11.33
C ASP A 100 -10.55 3.85 10.64
N VAL A 101 -10.07 2.74 11.21
CA VAL A 101 -8.99 1.92 10.64
C VAL A 101 -9.58 0.60 10.17
N ILE A 102 -9.44 0.28 8.89
CA ILE A 102 -10.02 -0.92 8.29
C ILE A 102 -8.92 -1.94 8.03
N VAL A 103 -9.07 -3.13 8.61
CA VAL A 103 -8.18 -4.29 8.37
C VAL A 103 -8.94 -5.47 7.77
N HIS A 104 -8.22 -6.49 7.31
CA HIS A 104 -8.87 -7.74 6.91
C HIS A 104 -9.47 -8.47 8.14
N PRO A 105 -10.69 -9.04 8.06
CA PRO A 105 -11.35 -9.70 9.20
C PRO A 105 -10.55 -10.84 9.86
N ASN A 106 -9.73 -11.57 9.10
CA ASN A 106 -8.90 -12.63 9.68
C ASN A 106 -7.86 -12.09 10.67
N LEU A 107 -7.27 -10.93 10.38
CA LEU A 107 -6.34 -10.28 11.30
C LEU A 107 -7.08 -9.82 12.56
N LEU A 108 -8.27 -9.25 12.40
CA LEU A 108 -9.06 -8.79 13.55
C LEU A 108 -9.43 -9.95 14.49
N LYS A 109 -9.82 -11.12 13.95
CA LYS A 109 -10.06 -12.32 14.76
C LYS A 109 -8.82 -12.72 15.55
N LYS A 110 -7.65 -12.67 14.92
CA LYS A 110 -6.37 -13.00 15.54
C LYS A 110 -6.01 -12.06 16.68
N VAL A 111 -6.16 -10.75 16.45
CA VAL A 111 -5.98 -9.68 17.44
C VAL A 111 -6.88 -9.87 18.65
N GLN A 112 -8.13 -10.29 18.45
CA GLN A 112 -9.06 -10.56 19.56
C GLN A 112 -8.68 -11.80 20.39
N SER A 113 -7.83 -12.68 19.85
CA SER A 113 -7.40 -13.92 20.51
C SER A 113 -5.96 -13.92 21.04
N SER A 114 -5.14 -12.93 20.65
CA SER A 114 -3.72 -12.85 21.01
C SER A 114 -3.34 -11.45 21.45
N GLU A 115 -2.90 -11.33 22.71
CA GLU A 115 -2.39 -10.06 23.27
C GLU A 115 -1.14 -9.56 22.52
N LEU A 116 -0.33 -10.47 21.97
CA LEU A 116 0.84 -10.10 21.18
C LEU A 116 0.42 -9.42 19.87
N PHE A 117 -0.53 -10.00 19.15
CA PHE A 117 -1.06 -9.39 17.92
C PHE A 117 -1.84 -8.11 18.21
N GLU A 118 -2.55 -8.03 19.33
CA GLU A 118 -3.20 -6.78 19.77
C GLU A 118 -2.15 -5.68 19.96
N ALA A 119 -1.15 -5.91 20.81
CA ALA A 119 -0.10 -4.93 21.07
C ALA A 119 0.66 -4.52 19.79
N PHE A 120 0.95 -5.49 18.92
CA PHE A 120 1.60 -5.24 17.64
C PHE A 120 0.72 -4.35 16.73
N LEU A 121 -0.55 -4.72 16.53
CA LEU A 121 -1.45 -3.94 15.69
C LEU A 121 -1.68 -2.53 16.25
N MET A 122 -1.88 -2.37 17.57
CA MET A 122 -2.03 -1.04 18.18
C MET A 122 -0.82 -0.15 17.95
N THR A 123 0.38 -0.72 18.08
CA THR A 123 1.63 0.02 17.83
C THR A 123 1.70 0.53 16.39
N VAL A 124 1.42 -0.34 15.42
CA VAL A 124 1.38 0.02 13.99
C VAL A 124 0.27 1.05 13.72
N ILE A 125 -0.91 0.90 14.31
CA ILE A 125 -2.00 1.86 14.11
C ILE A 125 -1.65 3.25 14.67
N PHE A 126 -1.11 3.32 15.89
CA PHE A 126 -0.79 4.60 16.51
C PHE A 126 0.30 5.32 15.74
N GLU A 127 1.39 4.63 15.40
CA GLU A 127 2.40 5.23 14.54
C GLU A 127 1.81 5.65 13.19
N GLY A 128 0.78 4.95 12.68
CA GLY A 128 0.16 5.27 11.39
C GLY A 128 -0.62 6.56 11.45
N LEU A 129 -1.39 6.73 12.51
CA LEU A 129 -2.12 7.95 12.79
C LEU A 129 -1.18 9.12 13.06
N GLU A 130 -0.13 8.91 13.85
CA GLU A 130 0.87 9.95 14.15
C GLU A 130 1.61 10.40 12.88
N ASN A 131 2.01 9.47 12.03
CA ASN A 131 2.68 9.80 10.76
C ASN A 131 1.73 10.49 9.78
N LYS A 132 0.49 10.00 9.64
CA LYS A 132 -0.46 10.51 8.65
C LYS A 132 -1.06 11.87 9.03
N TYR A 133 -1.39 12.05 10.30
CA TYR A 133 -2.11 13.25 10.79
C TYR A 133 -1.26 14.16 11.68
N ASN A 134 0.03 13.84 11.87
CA ASN A 134 0.94 14.61 12.73
C ASN A 134 0.40 14.81 14.15
N VAL A 135 -0.28 13.77 14.67
CA VAL A 135 -0.76 13.70 16.05
C VAL A 135 0.29 13.02 16.94
N GLN A 136 0.13 13.13 18.25
CA GLN A 136 0.97 12.42 19.22
C GLN A 136 0.07 11.68 20.20
N LEU A 137 0.18 10.36 20.23
CA LEU A 137 -0.72 9.47 20.95
C LEU A 137 -0.01 8.85 22.15
N GLU A 138 -0.69 8.78 23.29
CA GLU A 138 -0.21 7.99 24.43
C GLU A 138 -0.15 6.51 24.05
N ARG A 139 0.83 5.78 24.59
CA ARG A 139 0.97 4.32 24.39
C ARG A 139 0.14 3.52 25.40
N THR A 140 -0.90 4.13 25.95
CA THR A 140 -1.88 3.51 26.84
C THR A 140 -3.26 3.59 26.20
N TRP A 141 -3.95 2.47 26.14
CA TRP A 141 -5.27 2.39 25.53
C TRP A 141 -6.22 1.50 26.34
N VAL A 142 -7.51 1.65 26.06
CA VAL A 142 -8.58 0.84 26.63
C VAL A 142 -9.50 0.39 25.50
N VAL A 143 -9.58 -0.92 25.29
CA VAL A 143 -10.59 -1.51 24.39
C VAL A 143 -11.96 -1.44 25.06
N LEU A 144 -12.94 -0.82 24.39
CA LEU A 144 -14.28 -0.68 24.92
C LEU A 144 -15.07 -1.99 24.78
N LYS A 145 -15.69 -2.45 25.87
CA LYS A 145 -16.45 -3.71 25.89
C LYS A 145 -17.88 -3.58 25.35
N ASN A 146 -18.50 -2.41 25.54
CA ASN A 146 -19.92 -2.19 25.24
C ASN A 146 -20.15 -1.27 24.03
N LYS A 147 -19.09 -0.95 23.28
CA LYS A 147 -19.15 -0.06 22.13
C LYS A 147 -18.15 -0.53 21.09
N ARG A 148 -18.62 -0.83 19.88
CA ARG A 148 -17.81 -1.38 18.78
C ARG A 148 -17.30 -0.33 17.80
N ALA A 149 -17.94 0.83 17.78
CA ALA A 149 -17.49 2.02 17.06
C ALA A 149 -17.92 3.30 17.79
N MET A 150 -17.12 4.35 17.65
CA MET A 150 -17.44 5.71 18.04
C MET A 150 -17.90 6.47 16.80
N GLY A 151 -19.14 6.95 16.80
CA GLY A 151 -19.70 7.63 15.64
C GLY A 151 -20.20 6.69 14.55
N ARG A 152 -20.57 7.28 13.41
CA ARG A 152 -20.91 6.53 12.20
C ARG A 152 -19.62 6.26 11.42
N LEU A 153 -19.38 5.00 11.11
CA LEU A 153 -18.23 4.60 10.29
C LEU A 153 -18.27 5.27 8.92
N GLN A 154 -17.14 5.83 8.50
CA GLN A 154 -16.96 6.51 7.23
C GLN A 154 -16.53 5.51 6.14
N GLU A 155 -17.07 5.69 4.93
CA GLU A 155 -16.63 4.96 3.75
C GLU A 155 -15.22 5.42 3.34
N GLN A 156 -14.39 4.50 2.86
CA GLN A 156 -12.99 4.79 2.49
C GLN A 156 -12.70 4.35 1.06
N TYR A 157 -11.97 5.19 0.32
CA TYR A 157 -11.56 4.90 -1.05
C TYR A 157 -10.21 4.19 -1.03
N VAL A 158 -10.15 2.96 -1.54
CA VAL A 158 -8.93 2.15 -1.56
C VAL A 158 -8.63 1.71 -3.00
N ARG A 159 -7.35 1.73 -3.38
CA ARG A 159 -6.90 1.31 -4.72
C ARG A 159 -7.15 -0.19 -4.92
N ALA A 160 -7.56 -0.61 -6.12
CA ALA A 160 -7.87 -1.99 -6.44
C ALA A 160 -6.67 -2.95 -6.50
N ALA A 161 -5.48 -2.46 -6.86
CA ALA A 161 -4.30 -3.31 -7.06
C ALA A 161 -3.19 -3.02 -6.03
N PRO A 162 -2.63 -4.05 -5.37
CA PRO A 162 -1.42 -3.90 -4.57
C PRO A 162 -0.22 -3.64 -5.50
N ARG A 163 0.66 -2.70 -5.13
CA ARG A 163 1.92 -2.50 -5.86
C ARG A 163 2.90 -3.64 -5.56
N PRO A 164 3.65 -4.14 -6.55
CA PRO A 164 4.68 -5.16 -6.32
C PRO A 164 5.71 -4.64 -5.30
N THR A 165 6.06 -5.52 -4.35
CA THR A 165 7.05 -5.19 -3.32
C THR A 165 8.45 -5.27 -3.93
N ILE A 166 9.15 -4.14 -3.97
CA ILE A 166 10.57 -4.10 -4.33
C ILE A 166 11.38 -4.63 -3.13
N VAL A 167 12.08 -5.75 -3.32
CA VAL A 167 13.01 -6.30 -2.31
C VAL A 167 14.41 -5.73 -2.56
N GLU A 168 15.04 -5.18 -1.53
CA GLU A 168 16.44 -4.74 -1.60
C GLU A 168 17.36 -5.89 -1.17
N MET A 169 18.33 -6.23 -2.01
CA MET A 169 19.42 -7.15 -1.67
C MET A 169 20.69 -6.33 -1.44
N GLY A 170 21.30 -6.48 -0.25
CA GLY A 170 22.56 -5.85 0.16
C GLY A 170 22.41 -4.87 1.35
N ASP A 171 22.91 -5.26 2.52
CA ASP A 171 24.09 -4.63 3.16
C ASP A 171 24.25 -5.11 4.59
N THR A 172 25.38 -5.77 4.86
CA THR A 172 26.03 -5.70 6.17
C THR A 172 26.54 -4.28 6.37
N SER A 173 26.24 -3.72 7.54
CA SER A 173 26.73 -2.46 8.12
C SER A 173 26.16 -1.14 7.58
N GLY A 174 25.35 -0.50 8.42
CA GLY A 174 24.89 0.87 8.22
C GLY A 174 23.72 1.23 9.13
N SER A 175 23.99 1.47 10.42
CA SER A 175 23.02 1.89 11.44
C SER A 175 22.30 3.18 11.01
N ASP A 176 21.00 3.08 10.75
CA ASP A 176 20.12 4.23 10.52
C ASP A 176 18.88 4.04 11.41
N VAL A 177 18.97 4.60 12.61
CA VAL A 177 17.96 4.53 13.68
C VAL A 177 16.80 5.49 13.33
N ASN A 178 16.05 5.20 12.26
CA ASN A 178 14.68 5.69 12.05
C ASN A 178 14.00 4.97 10.88
N ARG A 179 13.85 3.64 10.97
CA ARG A 179 13.08 2.90 9.97
C ARG A 179 11.59 3.07 10.29
N LYS A 180 10.90 3.94 9.57
CA LYS A 180 9.44 4.10 9.67
C LYS A 180 8.78 2.73 9.52
N LEU A 181 8.05 2.26 10.54
CA LEU A 181 7.33 0.98 10.50
C LEU A 181 6.15 0.98 9.51
N ILE A 182 5.87 2.14 8.91
CA ILE A 182 4.67 2.39 8.13
C ILE A 182 5.05 3.03 6.80
N GLN A 183 4.56 2.39 5.75
CA GLN A 183 4.67 2.88 4.38
C GLN A 183 3.28 3.31 3.92
N GLU A 184 3.04 4.61 3.88
CA GLU A 184 1.81 5.15 3.30
C GLU A 184 1.81 4.94 1.78
N VAL A 185 0.73 4.38 1.27
CA VAL A 185 0.43 4.32 -0.16
C VAL A 185 -0.31 5.62 -0.50
N THR A 186 0.43 6.67 -0.84
CA THR A 186 -0.14 7.98 -1.16
C THR A 186 -1.19 7.84 -2.28
N GLU A 187 -2.36 8.46 -2.15
CA GLU A 187 -3.31 8.68 -3.25
C GLU A 187 -2.59 9.32 -4.45
N PRO A 188 -2.95 9.00 -5.71
CA PRO A 188 -2.43 9.77 -6.80
C PRO A 188 -3.14 11.12 -6.70
N GLN A 189 -2.46 12.11 -6.12
CA GLN A 189 -2.80 13.49 -6.42
C GLN A 189 -2.84 13.59 -7.93
N VAL A 190 -3.96 14.10 -8.45
CA VAL A 190 -4.21 14.32 -9.88
C VAL A 190 -2.90 14.81 -10.52
N TYR A 191 -2.17 13.90 -11.17
CA TYR A 191 -0.94 14.24 -11.83
C TYR A 191 -1.37 14.98 -13.09
N GLN A 192 -1.38 16.31 -13.00
CA GLN A 192 -1.19 17.12 -14.18
C GLN A 192 0.14 16.68 -14.78
N ASP A 193 -0.03 15.97 -15.90
CA ASP A 193 0.94 15.56 -16.87
C ASP A 193 2.21 16.43 -16.88
N LYS A 194 3.27 15.87 -16.29
CA LYS A 194 4.68 16.09 -16.60
C LYS A 194 5.46 14.98 -15.91
N GLN A 195 5.91 14.01 -16.69
CA GLN A 195 6.97 13.09 -16.28
C GLN A 195 8.22 13.94 -15.96
N VAL A 196 8.37 14.35 -14.70
CA VAL A 196 9.56 15.08 -14.23
C VAL A 196 10.58 14.03 -13.79
N GLY A 197 11.57 13.79 -14.65
CA GLY A 197 12.66 12.86 -14.40
C GLY A 197 13.33 12.42 -15.70
N ASP A 198 14.59 12.03 -15.62
CA ASP A 198 15.29 11.46 -16.77
C ASP A 198 14.74 10.06 -17.08
N VAL A 199 14.79 9.64 -18.35
CA VAL A 199 14.53 8.24 -18.69
C VAL A 199 15.79 7.42 -18.38
N PRO A 200 15.75 6.47 -17.45
CA PRO A 200 16.89 5.61 -17.14
C PRO A 200 17.18 4.64 -18.30
N PRO A 201 18.44 4.26 -18.54
CA PRO A 201 18.76 3.18 -19.46
C PRO A 201 18.11 1.87 -18.99
N TYR A 202 17.48 1.14 -19.91
CA TYR A 202 16.87 -0.14 -19.62
C TYR A 202 17.07 -1.15 -20.77
N GLU A 203 17.02 -2.42 -20.42
CA GLU A 203 16.96 -3.56 -21.33
C GLU A 203 15.70 -4.37 -21.01
N LEU A 204 14.96 -4.80 -22.04
CA LEU A 204 13.82 -5.70 -21.88
C LEU A 204 14.14 -7.00 -22.61
N LEU A 205 14.23 -8.09 -21.87
CA LEU A 205 14.62 -9.41 -22.36
C LEU A 205 13.42 -10.35 -22.30
N ALA A 206 13.22 -11.13 -23.35
CA ALA A 206 12.21 -12.18 -23.37
C ALA A 206 12.89 -13.51 -23.06
N VAL A 207 12.33 -14.30 -22.14
CA VAL A 207 12.91 -15.56 -21.67
C VAL A 207 11.87 -16.68 -21.81
N PRO A 208 12.16 -17.78 -22.53
CA PRO A 208 13.36 -18.00 -23.36
C PRO A 208 13.45 -17.05 -24.56
N GLU A 209 14.68 -16.76 -25.02
CA GLU A 209 14.94 -15.83 -26.14
C GLU A 209 14.43 -16.38 -27.49
N GLU A 210 14.36 -17.70 -27.62
CA GLU A 210 13.84 -18.39 -28.80
C GLU A 210 12.51 -19.08 -28.45
N GLY A 211 11.47 -18.81 -29.24
CA GLY A 211 10.15 -19.42 -29.08
C GLY A 211 9.13 -18.47 -28.45
N ILE A 212 8.15 -19.05 -27.74
CA ILE A 212 7.14 -18.29 -27.00
C ILE A 212 7.75 -17.92 -25.64
N PRO A 213 7.95 -16.64 -25.33
CA PRO A 213 8.55 -16.26 -24.07
C PRO A 213 7.59 -16.53 -22.91
N GLU A 214 8.14 -17.11 -21.85
CA GLU A 214 7.44 -17.39 -20.60
C GLU A 214 7.56 -16.21 -19.63
N TYR A 215 8.60 -15.39 -19.78
CA TYR A 215 8.87 -14.22 -18.94
C TYR A 215 9.38 -13.04 -19.77
N LEU A 216 9.04 -11.84 -19.34
CA LEU A 216 9.74 -10.61 -19.68
C LEU A 216 10.59 -10.16 -18.48
N VAL A 217 11.88 -9.91 -18.72
CA VAL A 217 12.82 -9.44 -17.70
C VAL A 217 13.30 -8.04 -18.07
N ALA A 218 12.86 -7.03 -17.32
CA ALA A 218 13.33 -5.67 -17.47
C ALA A 218 14.52 -5.40 -16.54
N ARG A 219 15.66 -4.97 -17.09
CA ARG A 219 16.85 -4.55 -16.34
C ARG A 219 17.02 -3.05 -16.49
N ILE A 220 16.78 -2.29 -15.43
CA ILE A 220 16.75 -0.83 -15.45
C ILE A 220 17.92 -0.30 -14.61
N THR A 221 18.79 0.50 -15.23
CA THR A 221 20.01 1.02 -14.60
C THR A 221 19.76 2.40 -14.00
N LEU A 222 19.92 2.52 -12.69
CA LEU A 222 19.51 3.69 -11.89
C LEU A 222 20.71 4.28 -11.12
N PRO A 223 21.78 4.76 -11.79
CA PRO A 223 23.06 5.08 -11.17
C PRO A 223 23.01 6.27 -10.21
N LYS A 224 21.97 7.10 -10.30
CA LYS A 224 21.76 8.28 -9.45
C LYS A 224 21.09 7.92 -8.12
N LEU A 225 20.58 6.70 -7.97
CA LEU A 225 19.90 6.27 -6.75
C LEU A 225 20.89 5.60 -5.80
N ARG A 226 20.83 6.00 -4.53
CA ARG A 226 21.64 5.37 -3.48
C ARG A 226 20.98 4.10 -2.95
N SER A 227 19.65 4.04 -2.96
CA SER A 227 18.82 2.91 -2.52
C SER A 227 17.52 2.84 -3.33
N SER A 228 16.73 1.78 -3.14
CA SER A 228 15.39 1.69 -3.74
C SER A 228 14.37 2.57 -3.03
N ARG A 229 14.74 3.20 -1.90
CA ARG A 229 13.85 4.08 -1.12
C ARG A 229 13.34 5.21 -2.02
N GLY A 230 12.03 5.18 -2.30
CA GLY A 230 11.38 6.18 -3.14
C GLY A 230 11.22 5.79 -4.61
N LEU A 231 11.62 4.57 -5.02
CA LEU A 231 11.20 3.95 -6.27
C LEU A 231 9.72 3.58 -6.20
N LEU A 232 8.99 3.95 -7.24
CA LEU A 232 7.58 3.62 -7.45
C LEU A 232 7.52 2.83 -8.75
N LEU A 233 7.18 1.55 -8.66
CA LEU A 233 6.99 0.64 -9.79
C LEU A 233 5.51 0.31 -9.91
N ASP A 234 4.99 0.41 -11.13
CA ASP A 234 3.65 -0.03 -11.51
C ASP A 234 3.77 -0.99 -12.70
N VAL A 235 3.06 -2.10 -12.66
CA VAL A 235 3.06 -3.11 -13.72
C VAL A 235 1.60 -3.39 -14.05
N ALA A 236 1.25 -3.12 -15.31
CA ALA A 236 -0.02 -3.48 -15.91
C ALA A 236 0.21 -4.55 -16.98
N SER A 237 -0.86 -5.12 -17.51
CA SER A 237 -0.80 -6.22 -18.48
C SER A 237 0.08 -5.92 -19.69
N ASP A 238 0.17 -4.67 -20.11
CA ASP A 238 0.84 -4.19 -21.33
C ASP A 238 1.83 -3.06 -21.06
N MET A 239 2.13 -2.74 -19.80
CA MET A 239 2.89 -1.54 -19.48
C MET A 239 3.66 -1.66 -18.16
N LEU A 240 4.92 -1.22 -18.18
CA LEU A 240 5.80 -1.09 -17.03
C LEU A 240 6.11 0.39 -16.79
N CYS A 241 5.71 0.90 -15.63
CA CYS A 241 5.92 2.29 -15.23
C CYS A 241 6.88 2.38 -14.05
N LEU A 242 7.90 3.24 -14.18
CA LEU A 242 8.84 3.56 -13.11
C LEU A 242 8.85 5.06 -12.86
N SER A 243 8.74 5.47 -11.60
CA SER A 243 8.98 6.86 -11.18
C SER A 243 9.72 6.90 -9.86
N THR A 244 10.47 7.99 -9.61
CA THR A 244 11.03 8.26 -8.28
C THR A 244 10.30 9.40 -7.59
N ARG A 245 10.11 9.31 -6.26
CA ARG A 245 9.57 10.44 -5.46
C ARG A 245 10.43 11.69 -5.52
N SER A 246 11.71 11.53 -5.83
CA SER A 246 12.67 12.61 -6.03
C SER A 246 12.62 13.24 -7.42
N HIS A 247 11.75 12.76 -8.32
CA HIS A 247 11.65 13.22 -9.70
C HIS A 247 12.98 13.14 -10.48
N VAL A 248 13.83 12.17 -10.12
CA VAL A 248 15.14 11.93 -10.75
C VAL A 248 14.96 11.02 -11.97
N TYR A 249 14.10 10.01 -11.87
CA TYR A 249 13.79 9.11 -12.97
C TYR A 249 12.29 8.96 -13.18
N ALA A 250 11.92 8.87 -14.46
CA ALA A 250 10.56 8.62 -14.93
C ALA A 250 10.63 7.79 -16.23
N MET A 251 9.88 6.70 -16.31
CA MET A 251 9.90 5.78 -17.46
C MET A 251 8.55 5.10 -17.61
N GLU A 252 8.17 4.89 -18.86
CA GLU A 252 7.02 4.07 -19.27
C GLU A 252 7.49 3.19 -20.42
N VAL A 253 7.28 1.88 -20.30
CA VAL A 253 7.68 0.88 -21.29
C VAL A 253 6.47 0.04 -21.62
N VAL A 254 6.11 -0.02 -22.90
CA VAL A 254 5.07 -0.93 -23.39
C VAL A 254 5.62 -2.36 -23.38
N LEU A 255 4.86 -3.28 -22.81
CA LEU A 255 5.17 -4.70 -22.70
C LEU A 255 4.48 -5.47 -23.83
N SER A 256 5.23 -6.34 -24.50
CA SER A 256 4.71 -7.23 -25.52
C SER A 256 5.56 -8.49 -25.52
N PRO A 257 5.01 -9.67 -25.16
CA PRO A 257 3.60 -9.98 -24.89
C PRO A 257 3.06 -9.50 -23.52
N HIS A 258 1.75 -9.70 -23.28
CA HIS A 258 1.10 -9.30 -22.03
C HIS A 258 1.59 -10.12 -20.83
N VAL A 259 1.70 -9.47 -19.68
CA VAL A 259 2.25 -10.06 -18.46
C VAL A 259 1.20 -10.31 -17.38
N ASP A 260 1.51 -11.24 -16.49
CA ASP A 260 0.80 -11.47 -15.24
C ASP A 260 1.33 -10.53 -14.16
N GLU A 261 0.50 -9.55 -13.83
CA GLU A 261 0.81 -8.49 -12.86
C GLU A 261 0.94 -9.05 -11.44
N GLU A 262 0.15 -10.07 -11.10
CA GLU A 262 0.09 -10.62 -9.73
C GLU A 262 1.32 -11.45 -9.39
N SER A 263 1.89 -12.12 -10.39
CA SER A 263 3.07 -12.97 -10.24
C SER A 263 4.40 -12.26 -10.54
N THR A 264 4.38 -10.94 -10.76
CA THR A 264 5.58 -10.17 -11.09
C THR A 264 6.46 -9.90 -9.86
N VAL A 265 7.77 -10.09 -10.02
CA VAL A 265 8.79 -9.89 -8.98
C VAL A 265 9.75 -8.76 -9.38
N ALA A 266 10.11 -7.90 -8.42
CA ALA A 266 11.05 -6.80 -8.63
C ALA A 266 12.16 -6.79 -7.58
N GLU A 267 13.41 -6.78 -8.03
CA GLU A 267 14.62 -6.85 -7.20
C GLU A 267 15.56 -5.69 -7.53
N PHE A 268 15.96 -4.90 -6.54
CA PHE A 268 16.94 -3.83 -6.73
C PHE A 268 18.28 -4.20 -6.10
N ASN A 269 19.33 -4.25 -6.93
CA ASN A 269 20.69 -4.49 -6.47
C ASN A 269 21.38 -3.14 -6.19
N ARG A 270 21.77 -2.92 -4.94
CA ARG A 270 22.39 -1.66 -4.49
C ARG A 270 23.83 -1.49 -4.95
N ASP A 271 24.56 -2.56 -5.24
CA ASP A 271 25.94 -2.49 -5.70
C ASP A 271 26.00 -2.11 -7.18
N THR A 272 25.18 -2.78 -7.99
CA THR A 272 25.13 -2.56 -9.44
C THR A 272 24.23 -1.40 -9.84
N LYS A 273 23.36 -0.94 -8.93
CA LYS A 273 22.31 0.06 -9.18
C LYS A 273 21.33 -0.37 -10.28
N ILE A 274 21.06 -1.67 -10.38
CA ILE A 274 20.16 -2.25 -11.37
C ILE A 274 18.88 -2.73 -10.68
N LEU A 275 17.73 -2.30 -11.19
CA LEU A 275 16.42 -2.86 -10.88
C LEU A 275 16.09 -3.93 -11.91
N THR A 276 15.91 -5.17 -11.46
CA THR A 276 15.46 -6.30 -12.28
C THR A 276 13.99 -6.56 -12.00
N VAL A 277 13.15 -6.53 -13.03
CA VAL A 277 11.72 -6.83 -12.94
C VAL A 277 11.44 -8.08 -13.79
N THR A 278 11.07 -9.17 -13.13
CA THR A 278 10.74 -10.46 -13.77
C THR A 278 9.22 -10.59 -13.82
N MET A 279 8.68 -10.57 -15.04
CA MET A 279 7.25 -10.52 -15.32
C MET A 279 6.84 -11.78 -16.09
N PRO A 280 6.10 -12.73 -15.48
CA PRO A 280 5.59 -13.89 -16.21
C PRO A 280 4.64 -13.45 -17.33
N VAL A 281 4.72 -14.10 -18.49
CA VAL A 281 3.83 -13.82 -19.63
C VAL A 281 2.50 -14.55 -19.41
N ARG A 282 1.37 -13.87 -19.64
CA ARG A 282 0.07 -14.55 -19.68
C ARG A 282 -0.01 -15.40 -20.93
N THR A 283 0.05 -16.71 -20.76
CA THR A 283 -0.41 -17.64 -21.79
C THR A 283 -1.92 -17.54 -21.89
N ALA A 284 -2.43 -17.15 -23.05
CA ALA A 284 -3.85 -17.27 -23.33
C ALA A 284 -4.21 -18.76 -23.25
N GLU A 285 -5.01 -19.15 -22.25
CA GLU A 285 -5.63 -20.47 -22.25
C GLU A 285 -6.49 -20.57 -23.52
N VAL A 286 -6.01 -21.35 -24.48
CA VAL A 286 -6.78 -21.74 -25.65
C VAL A 286 -7.82 -22.74 -25.16
N CYS A 287 -9.08 -22.31 -25.08
CA CYS A 287 -10.23 -23.20 -24.93
C CYS A 287 -10.33 -24.20 -26.09
#